data_AF-A0A239BK23-F1
#
_entry.id   AF-A0A239BK23-F1
#
_cell.length_a   1.000
_cell.length_b   1.000
_cell.length_c   1.000
_cell.angle_alpha   90.00
_cell.angle_beta   90.00
_cell.angle_gamma   90.00
#
_symmetry.space_group_name_H-M   'P 1'
#
loop_
_entity.id
_entity.type
_entity.pdbx_description
1 polymer ?
#
loop_
_entity_poly.entity_id
_entity_poly.type
_entity_poly.pdbx_seq_one_letter_code
_entity_poly.pdbx_strand_id
1 'polypeptide(L)'
;MPKNDSLSPEMLKILKIFGLGSLFIVLVLSFFDGRRANNSGKEISILSITDAERLYFKNVRGIYYDQEIRADAKMMVYRFGKRIADAKHPVLNLSILINRVKNEAYIYLEPSWGLANFKLKVEVDQKVDTLIFSQGDKFSHFEFVQQLYPYLSENSYFTLWDGSDWIPILQDDKERDALRIPIKDFLRLINIEADGLEKD
;
A
#
# COMPACT_ATOMS: atom_id res chain seq x y z
N MET A 1 55.55 11.46 41.20
CA MET A 1 54.18 11.23 40.70
C MET A 1 53.95 12.15 39.52
N PRO A 2 53.81 11.64 38.28
CA PRO A 2 53.47 12.47 37.14
C PRO A 2 51.97 12.83 37.18
N LYS A 3 51.65 14.08 36.87
CA LYS A 3 50.29 14.63 36.83
C LYS A 3 49.65 14.18 35.50
N ASN A 4 48.61 13.36 35.57
CA ASN A 4 47.84 12.96 34.39
C ASN A 4 47.09 14.17 33.85
N ASP A 5 47.55 14.77 32.75
CA ASP A 5 46.79 15.75 31.97
C ASP A 5 45.70 15.03 31.18
N SER A 6 44.61 14.71 31.85
CA SER A 6 43.45 13.99 31.31
C SER A 6 42.59 14.84 30.35
N LEU A 7 43.02 16.05 29.98
CA LEU A 7 42.28 16.99 29.12
C LEU A 7 43.22 17.74 28.17
N SER A 8 43.97 17.01 27.33
CA SER A 8 44.78 17.65 26.30
C SER A 8 43.90 18.43 25.30
N PRO A 9 44.40 19.54 24.71
CA PRO A 9 43.66 20.32 23.72
C PRO A 9 43.20 19.49 22.50
N GLU A 10 43.94 18.45 22.17
CA GLU A 10 43.62 17.51 21.09
C GLU A 10 42.44 16.62 21.46
N MET A 11 42.40 16.12 22.70
CA MET A 11 41.28 15.33 23.22
C MET A 11 39.99 16.15 23.23
N LEU A 12 40.07 17.44 23.59
CA LEU A 12 38.92 18.37 23.56
C LEU A 12 38.41 18.63 22.13
N LYS A 13 39.29 18.66 21.12
CA LYS A 13 38.86 18.78 19.71
C LYS A 13 38.14 17.51 19.24
N ILE A 14 38.69 16.34 19.56
CA ILE A 14 38.08 15.05 19.21
C ILE A 14 36.70 14.92 19.85
N LEU A 15 36.57 15.25 21.15
CA LEU A 15 35.29 15.17 21.87
C LEU A 15 34.22 16.08 21.25
N LYS A 16 34.59 17.29 20.80
CA LYS A 16 33.66 18.21 20.11
C LYS A 16 33.19 17.67 18.78
N ILE A 17 34.09 17.11 17.97
CA ILE A 17 33.76 16.55 16.65
C ILE A 17 32.83 15.34 16.82
N PHE A 18 33.16 14.42 17.74
CA PHE A 18 32.31 13.27 18.03
C PHE A 18 30.95 13.68 18.63
N GLY A 19 30.94 14.64 19.55
CA GLY A 19 29.70 15.18 20.14
C GLY A 19 28.78 15.76 19.07
N LEU A 20 29.30 16.69 18.25
CA LEU A 20 28.53 17.32 17.16
C LEU A 20 28.08 16.31 16.10
N GLY A 21 28.96 15.39 15.70
CA GLY A 21 28.63 14.34 14.73
C GLY A 21 27.52 13.41 15.23
N SER A 22 27.58 13.00 16.50
CA SER A 22 26.54 12.16 17.11
C SER A 22 25.20 12.89 17.20
N LEU A 23 25.20 14.17 17.56
CA LEU A 23 23.98 14.99 17.63
C LEU A 23 23.34 15.15 16.25
N PHE A 24 24.18 15.38 15.22
CA PHE A 24 23.73 15.51 13.84
C PHE A 24 23.13 14.20 13.30
N ILE A 25 23.76 13.06 13.59
CA ILE A 25 23.23 11.74 13.22
C ILE A 25 21.89 11.48 13.89
N VAL A 26 21.75 11.75 15.20
CA VAL A 26 20.48 11.59 15.91
C VAL A 26 19.41 12.50 15.32
N LEU A 27 19.76 13.74 14.99
CA LEU A 27 18.85 14.68 14.34
C LEU A 27 18.37 14.16 12.97
N VAL A 28 19.29 13.70 12.12
CA VAL A 28 18.95 13.13 10.81
C VAL A 28 18.07 11.90 10.96
N LEU A 29 18.42 10.97 11.86
CA LEU A 29 17.64 9.75 12.11
C LEU A 29 16.27 10.06 12.73
N SER A 30 16.11 11.16 13.47
CA SER A 30 14.82 11.60 14.01
C SER A 30 13.81 11.97 12.91
N PHE A 31 14.26 12.38 11.71
CA PHE A 31 13.36 12.61 10.57
C PHE A 31 12.93 11.31 9.88
N PHE A 32 13.60 10.18 10.15
CA PHE A 32 13.26 8.86 9.59
C PHE A 32 12.39 8.00 10.54
N ASP A 33 11.89 8.55 11.66
CA ASP A 33 11.08 7.82 12.66
C ASP A 33 9.61 7.59 12.25
N GLY A 34 9.27 7.83 10.98
CA GLY A 34 7.88 7.78 10.48
C GLY A 34 7.24 6.38 10.45
N ARG A 35 8.01 5.30 10.69
CA ARG A 35 7.47 3.93 10.79
C ARG A 35 8.17 3.14 11.90
N ARG A 36 7.72 3.33 13.14
CA ARG A 36 8.08 2.40 14.23
C ARG A 36 7.28 1.11 14.09
N ALA A 37 7.98 -0.02 14.05
CA ALA A 37 7.36 -1.32 14.26
C ALA A 37 6.86 -1.40 15.71
N ASN A 38 5.56 -1.16 15.93
CA ASN A 38 4.94 -1.30 17.24
C ASN A 38 4.62 -2.79 17.50
N ASN A 39 5.45 -3.46 18.31
CA ASN A 39 5.27 -4.85 18.72
C ASN A 39 4.46 -5.01 20.02
N SER A 40 3.76 -3.97 20.49
CA SER A 40 3.05 -3.99 21.78
C SER A 40 1.79 -4.87 21.81
N GLY A 41 1.33 -5.36 20.67
CA GLY A 41 0.16 -6.25 20.54
C GLY A 41 -1.16 -5.65 21.02
N LYS A 42 -1.18 -4.35 21.37
CA LYS A 42 -2.35 -3.65 21.94
C LYS A 42 -3.08 -2.74 20.96
N GLU A 43 -2.47 -2.37 19.85
CA GLU A 43 -3.15 -1.62 18.80
C GLU A 43 -3.79 -2.59 17.79
N ILE A 44 -5.11 -2.51 17.69
CA ILE A 44 -5.88 -3.18 16.65
C ILE A 44 -5.49 -2.51 15.33
N SER A 45 -4.90 -3.28 14.41
CA SER A 45 -4.53 -2.75 13.10
C SER A 45 -5.78 -2.25 12.36
N ILE A 46 -5.64 -1.16 11.59
CA ILE A 46 -6.68 -0.72 10.64
C ILE A 46 -7.04 -1.81 9.61
N LEU A 47 -6.16 -2.79 9.42
CA LEU A 47 -6.33 -3.93 8.53
C LEU A 47 -6.94 -5.15 9.24
N SER A 48 -7.34 -5.01 10.51
CA SER A 48 -7.94 -6.10 11.28
C SER A 48 -9.34 -6.44 10.80
N ILE A 49 -9.72 -7.70 10.98
CA ILE A 49 -11.05 -8.22 10.63
C ILE A 49 -11.60 -9.08 11.77
N THR A 50 -12.92 -9.06 11.95
CA THR A 50 -13.62 -9.95 12.86
C THR A 50 -13.98 -11.29 12.21
N ASP A 51 -14.34 -12.28 13.02
CA ASP A 51 -14.87 -13.54 12.51
C ASP A 51 -16.16 -13.35 11.70
N ALA A 52 -16.99 -12.38 12.09
CA ALA A 52 -18.23 -12.05 11.40
C ALA A 52 -17.98 -11.49 10.00
N GLU A 53 -17.09 -10.50 9.85
CA GLU A 53 -16.72 -9.95 8.53
C GLU A 53 -16.09 -11.02 7.65
N ARG A 54 -15.17 -11.82 8.21
CA ARG A 54 -14.51 -12.91 7.48
C ARG A 54 -15.53 -13.93 6.97
N LEU A 55 -16.48 -14.33 7.81
CA LEU A 55 -17.53 -15.29 7.45
C LEU A 55 -18.47 -14.71 6.38
N TYR A 56 -18.87 -13.44 6.54
CA TYR A 56 -19.67 -12.72 5.56
C TYR A 56 -18.94 -12.66 4.21
N PHE A 57 -17.69 -12.20 4.18
CA PHE A 57 -16.91 -12.12 2.95
C PHE A 57 -16.80 -13.49 2.30
N LYS A 58 -16.41 -14.53 3.05
CA LYS A 58 -16.26 -15.88 2.51
C LYS A 58 -17.54 -16.41 1.87
N ASN A 59 -18.69 -16.22 2.51
CA ASN A 59 -19.95 -16.82 2.08
C ASN A 59 -20.70 -15.99 1.04
N VAL A 60 -20.55 -14.65 1.08
CA VAL A 60 -21.32 -13.73 0.22
C VAL A 60 -20.49 -13.19 -0.92
N ARG A 61 -19.24 -12.78 -0.66
CA ARG A 61 -18.38 -12.13 -1.66
C ARG A 61 -17.39 -13.09 -2.30
N GLY A 62 -16.83 -14.02 -1.53
CA GLY A 62 -15.79 -14.95 -1.94
C GLY A 62 -16.16 -15.90 -3.07
N ILE A 63 -17.46 -16.07 -3.37
CA ILE A 63 -17.96 -16.83 -4.52
C ILE A 63 -17.64 -16.16 -5.87
N TYR A 64 -17.38 -14.85 -5.88
CA TYR A 64 -17.03 -14.09 -7.09
C TYR A 64 -15.52 -14.04 -7.35
N TYR A 65 -14.72 -14.77 -6.57
CA TYR A 65 -13.27 -14.72 -6.59
C TYR A 65 -12.69 -16.12 -6.82
N ASP A 66 -11.60 -16.17 -7.58
CA ASP A 66 -10.71 -17.31 -7.63
C ASP A 66 -9.94 -17.38 -6.31
N GLN A 67 -9.94 -18.56 -5.69
CA GLN A 67 -9.35 -18.78 -4.38
C GLN A 67 -8.07 -19.58 -4.49
N GLU A 68 -7.02 -19.10 -3.85
CA GLU A 68 -5.74 -19.78 -3.76
C GLU A 68 -5.33 -19.90 -2.28
N ILE A 69 -5.07 -21.13 -1.84
CA ILE A 69 -4.62 -21.41 -0.48
C ILE A 69 -3.09 -21.44 -0.46
N ARG A 70 -2.49 -20.49 0.25
CA ARG A 70 -1.07 -20.47 0.58
C ARG A 70 -0.87 -21.12 1.95
N ALA A 71 -0.83 -22.45 1.97
CA ALA A 71 -0.76 -23.24 3.21
C ALA A 71 0.52 -22.95 4.01
N ASP A 72 1.62 -22.70 3.30
CA ASP A 72 2.91 -22.25 3.81
C ASP A 72 2.84 -20.91 4.55
N ALA A 73 2.10 -19.94 4.00
CA ALA A 73 1.93 -18.60 4.58
C ALA A 73 0.73 -18.49 5.54
N LYS A 74 -0.09 -19.55 5.67
CA LYS A 74 -1.39 -19.54 6.37
C LYS A 74 -2.32 -18.42 5.86
N MET A 75 -2.23 -18.13 4.56
CA MET A 75 -3.03 -17.08 3.90
C MET A 75 -3.98 -17.69 2.88
N MET A 76 -5.12 -17.02 2.71
CA MET A 76 -5.98 -17.23 1.55
C MET A 76 -5.92 -16.02 0.64
N VAL A 77 -5.71 -16.25 -0.64
CA VAL A 77 -5.67 -15.21 -1.67
C VAL A 77 -6.95 -15.30 -2.48
N TYR A 78 -7.60 -14.16 -2.65
CA TYR A 78 -8.82 -14.00 -3.42
C TYR A 78 -8.54 -13.05 -4.58
N ARG A 79 -8.66 -13.54 -5.82
CA ARG A 79 -8.54 -12.71 -7.02
C ARG A 79 -9.88 -12.62 -7.73
N PHE A 80 -10.30 -11.42 -8.09
CA PHE A 80 -11.64 -11.24 -8.63
C PHE A 80 -11.83 -12.03 -9.92
N GLY A 81 -12.88 -12.85 -10.01
CA GLY A 81 -13.06 -13.79 -11.12
C GLY A 81 -13.29 -13.11 -12.47
N LYS A 82 -13.78 -11.86 -12.47
CA LYS A 82 -13.97 -11.05 -13.69
C LYS A 82 -12.78 -10.14 -14.03
N ARG A 83 -11.66 -10.27 -13.32
CA ARG A 83 -10.43 -9.50 -13.59
C ARG A 83 -9.89 -9.79 -14.99
N ILE A 84 -9.02 -8.91 -15.49
CA ILE A 84 -8.40 -9.09 -16.79
C ILE A 84 -7.06 -9.82 -16.61
N ALA A 85 -7.03 -11.11 -16.92
CA ALA A 85 -5.84 -11.94 -16.78
C ALA A 85 -4.92 -11.89 -18.02
N ASP A 86 -5.51 -11.97 -19.22
CA ASP A 86 -4.79 -12.13 -20.49
C ASP A 86 -4.90 -10.86 -21.37
N ALA A 87 -4.40 -9.73 -20.86
CA ALA A 87 -4.34 -8.50 -21.65
C ALA A 87 -3.05 -8.42 -22.49
N LYS A 88 -3.17 -7.84 -23.69
CA LYS A 88 -2.02 -7.46 -24.53
C LYS A 88 -1.43 -6.09 -24.17
N HIS A 89 -2.07 -5.38 -23.24
CA HIS A 89 -1.64 -4.09 -22.73
C HIS A 89 -1.49 -4.17 -21.20
N PRO A 90 -0.84 -3.17 -20.58
CA PRO A 90 -0.79 -3.04 -19.13
C PRO A 90 -2.19 -3.08 -18.50
N VAL A 91 -2.44 -3.97 -17.54
CA VAL A 91 -3.65 -3.97 -16.69
C VAL A 91 -3.33 -4.07 -15.21
N LEU A 92 -4.08 -3.31 -14.40
CA LEU A 92 -3.99 -3.35 -12.95
C LEU A 92 -5.00 -4.36 -12.42
N ASN A 93 -4.53 -5.33 -11.65
CA ASN A 93 -5.40 -6.27 -10.94
C ASN A 93 -5.18 -6.14 -9.43
N LEU A 94 -6.15 -6.64 -8.67
CA LEU A 94 -6.08 -6.68 -7.21
C LEU A 94 -6.29 -8.10 -6.69
N SER A 95 -5.65 -8.37 -5.57
CA SER A 95 -5.91 -9.54 -4.73
C SER A 95 -6.24 -9.12 -3.30
N ILE A 96 -7.15 -9.84 -2.67
CA ILE A 96 -7.47 -9.72 -1.25
C ILE A 96 -6.85 -10.92 -0.54
N LEU A 97 -5.97 -10.66 0.42
CA LEU A 97 -5.28 -11.68 1.20
C LEU A 97 -5.87 -11.69 2.61
N ILE A 98 -6.30 -12.86 3.09
CA ILE A 98 -6.77 -13.03 4.47
C ILE A 98 -5.72 -13.83 5.25
N ASN A 99 -5.14 -13.18 6.26
CA ASN A 99 -4.27 -13.83 7.23
C ASN A 99 -5.08 -14.33 8.43
N ARG A 100 -5.30 -15.64 8.49
CA ARG A 100 -6.13 -16.25 9.54
C ARG A 100 -5.49 -16.19 10.93
N VAL A 101 -4.16 -16.14 11.01
CA VAL A 101 -3.45 -16.13 12.30
C VAL A 101 -3.49 -14.73 12.92
N LYS A 102 -3.35 -13.69 12.10
CA LYS A 102 -3.33 -12.30 12.55
C LYS A 102 -4.72 -11.66 12.65
N ASN A 103 -5.76 -12.31 12.11
CA ASN A 103 -7.07 -11.71 11.92
C ASN A 103 -6.96 -10.38 11.17
N GLU A 104 -6.23 -10.39 10.06
CA GLU A 104 -6.06 -9.24 9.20
C GLU A 104 -6.40 -9.60 7.75
N ALA A 105 -6.88 -8.61 7.01
CA ALA A 105 -7.01 -8.65 5.56
C ALA A 105 -6.09 -7.61 4.92
N TYR A 106 -5.53 -7.92 3.76
CA TYR A 106 -4.70 -7.01 2.97
C TYR A 106 -5.23 -6.94 1.56
N ILE A 107 -5.10 -5.78 0.93
CA ILE A 107 -5.30 -5.64 -0.52
C ILE A 107 -3.94 -5.45 -1.18
N TYR A 108 -3.68 -6.21 -2.24
CA TYR A 108 -2.43 -6.16 -3.00
C TYR A 108 -2.71 -5.83 -4.44
N LEU A 109 -1.92 -4.91 -4.96
CA LEU A 109 -1.88 -4.56 -6.37
C LEU A 109 -0.99 -5.56 -7.11
N GLU A 110 -1.52 -6.14 -8.17
CA GLU A 110 -0.85 -7.11 -9.04
C GLU A 110 -0.85 -6.57 -10.49
N PRO A 111 0.05 -5.63 -10.85
CA PRO A 111 0.19 -5.17 -12.24
C PRO A 111 0.60 -6.33 -13.15
N SER A 112 -0.03 -6.48 -14.32
CA SER A 112 0.25 -7.61 -15.23
C SER A 112 1.66 -7.63 -15.82
N TRP A 113 2.35 -6.49 -15.80
CA TRP A 113 3.62 -6.28 -16.49
C TRP A 113 4.83 -6.17 -15.55
N GLY A 114 4.64 -6.46 -14.25
CA GLY A 114 5.75 -6.65 -13.31
C GLY A 114 6.52 -5.40 -12.88
N LEU A 115 6.01 -4.18 -13.14
CA LEU A 115 6.63 -2.97 -12.59
C LEU A 115 6.40 -2.88 -11.08
N ALA A 116 7.50 -2.84 -10.33
CA ALA A 116 7.46 -2.55 -8.91
C ALA A 116 7.02 -1.10 -8.63
N ASN A 117 7.39 -0.14 -9.49
CA ASN A 117 7.08 1.26 -9.26
C ASN A 117 6.51 1.86 -10.54
N PHE A 118 5.43 2.63 -10.44
CA PHE A 118 4.84 3.30 -11.58
C PHE A 118 4.13 4.59 -11.19
N LYS A 119 3.87 5.44 -12.19
CA LYS A 119 3.07 6.66 -12.04
C LYS A 119 1.80 6.51 -12.84
N LEU A 120 0.68 6.87 -12.23
CA LEU A 120 -0.62 6.93 -12.86
C LEU A 120 -1.06 8.38 -12.90
N LYS A 121 -1.25 8.92 -14.09
CA LYS A 121 -1.87 10.23 -14.27
C LYS A 121 -3.36 10.03 -14.45
N VAL A 122 -4.14 10.81 -13.70
CA VAL A 122 -5.59 10.81 -13.75
C VAL A 122 -6.05 12.19 -14.18
N GLU A 123 -6.95 12.25 -15.16
CA GLU A 123 -7.56 13.48 -15.62
C GLU A 123 -9.07 13.44 -15.35
N VAL A 124 -9.58 14.43 -14.62
CA VAL A 124 -11.01 14.61 -14.28
C VAL A 124 -11.35 16.09 -14.45
N ASP A 125 -12.34 16.43 -15.27
CA ASP A 125 -12.82 17.80 -15.47
C ASP A 125 -11.70 18.85 -15.64
N GLN A 126 -10.71 18.55 -16.50
CA GLN A 126 -9.52 19.37 -16.79
C GLN A 126 -8.51 19.50 -15.65
N LYS A 127 -8.72 18.83 -14.51
CA LYS A 127 -7.73 18.67 -13.45
C LYS A 127 -6.91 17.42 -13.69
N VAL A 128 -5.60 17.54 -13.51
CA VAL A 128 -4.66 16.43 -13.66
C VAL A 128 -4.02 16.13 -12.31
N ASP A 129 -4.28 14.93 -11.80
CA ASP A 129 -3.64 14.38 -10.62
C ASP A 129 -2.62 13.31 -11.02
N THR A 130 -1.61 13.08 -10.18
CA THR A 130 -0.63 12.00 -10.36
C THR A 130 -0.54 11.16 -9.11
N LEU A 131 -0.93 9.89 -9.23
CA LEU A 131 -0.77 8.87 -8.21
C LEU A 131 0.55 8.14 -8.44
N ILE A 132 1.30 7.91 -7.36
CA ILE A 132 2.59 7.23 -7.43
C ILE A 132 2.46 5.93 -6.65
N PHE A 133 2.68 4.81 -7.33
CA PHE A 133 2.79 3.52 -6.68
C PHE A 133 4.27 3.15 -6.54
N SER A 134 4.65 2.74 -5.33
CA SER A 134 5.93 2.10 -5.05
C SER A 134 5.63 0.77 -4.38
N GLN A 135 6.12 -0.34 -4.95
CA GLN A 135 5.98 -1.66 -4.34
C GLN A 135 6.58 -1.59 -2.94
N GLY A 136 5.81 -2.03 -1.96
CA GLY A 136 6.16 -1.87 -0.56
C GLY A 136 5.46 -2.88 0.31
N ASP A 137 5.21 -2.49 1.55
CA ASP A 137 4.46 -3.31 2.50
C ASP A 137 2.95 -3.25 2.23
N LYS A 138 2.20 -3.98 3.05
CA LYS A 138 0.72 -4.01 3.01
C LYS A 138 0.08 -2.61 3.10
N PHE A 139 0.75 -1.64 3.73
CA PHE A 139 0.21 -0.29 3.87
C PHE A 139 0.42 0.53 2.60
N SER A 140 1.56 0.37 1.91
CA SER A 140 1.78 1.01 0.61
C SER A 140 0.72 0.64 -0.43
N HIS A 141 0.31 -0.64 -0.47
CA HIS A 141 -0.78 -1.07 -1.34
C HIS A 141 -2.14 -0.49 -0.91
N PHE A 142 -2.42 -0.47 0.39
CA PHE A 142 -3.65 0.08 0.93
C PHE A 142 -3.78 1.58 0.65
N GLU A 143 -2.75 2.36 0.95
CA GLU A 143 -2.69 3.82 0.71
C GLU A 143 -2.93 4.15 -0.77
N PHE A 144 -2.27 3.43 -1.68
CA PHE A 144 -2.45 3.64 -3.12
C PHE A 144 -3.88 3.34 -3.56
N VAL A 145 -4.46 2.25 -3.07
CA VAL A 145 -5.85 1.87 -3.37
C VAL A 145 -6.83 2.94 -2.86
N GLN A 146 -6.62 3.48 -1.66
CA GLN A 146 -7.46 4.55 -1.11
C GLN A 146 -7.38 5.81 -1.96
N GLN A 147 -6.20 6.17 -2.46
CA GLN A 147 -6.03 7.30 -3.36
C GLN A 147 -6.68 7.05 -4.72
N LEU A 148 -6.58 5.83 -5.26
CA LEU A 148 -7.12 5.47 -6.56
C LEU A 148 -8.65 5.41 -6.59
N TYR A 149 -9.26 4.88 -5.53
CA TYR A 149 -10.70 4.60 -5.47
C TYR A 149 -11.62 5.76 -5.88
N PRO A 150 -11.47 7.00 -5.37
CA PRO A 150 -12.32 8.13 -5.78
C PRO A 150 -12.33 8.40 -7.28
N TYR A 151 -11.23 8.09 -7.97
CA TYR A 151 -11.10 8.33 -9.40
C TYR A 151 -11.71 7.22 -10.26
N LEU A 152 -12.00 6.05 -9.68
CA LEU A 152 -12.59 4.93 -10.42
C LEU A 152 -14.06 5.16 -10.76
N SER A 153 -14.65 6.31 -10.39
CA SER A 153 -15.97 6.78 -10.82
C SER A 153 -15.99 7.15 -12.32
N GLU A 154 -17.16 7.55 -12.81
CA GLU A 154 -17.36 7.95 -14.20
C GLU A 154 -16.63 9.27 -14.52
N ASN A 155 -16.19 9.46 -15.77
CA ASN A 155 -15.48 10.66 -16.30
C ASN A 155 -13.97 10.83 -16.01
N SER A 156 -13.30 9.88 -15.38
CA SER A 156 -11.83 9.91 -15.26
C SER A 156 -11.12 9.32 -16.49
N TYR A 157 -9.99 9.88 -16.90
CA TYR A 157 -9.07 9.28 -17.89
C TYR A 157 -7.75 8.92 -17.24
N PHE A 158 -7.28 7.70 -17.47
CA PHE A 158 -6.07 7.18 -16.83
C PHE A 158 -4.97 6.92 -17.85
N THR A 159 -3.76 7.40 -17.53
CA THR A 159 -2.56 7.07 -18.28
C THR A 159 -1.45 6.60 -17.34
N LEU A 160 -0.78 5.53 -17.72
CA LEU A 160 0.31 4.91 -16.98
C LEU A 160 1.65 5.29 -17.60
N TRP A 161 2.63 5.64 -16.76
CA TRP A 161 4.02 5.75 -17.18
C TRP A 161 4.71 4.39 -17.14
N ASP A 162 5.14 3.88 -18.30
CA ASP A 162 5.83 2.58 -18.40
C ASP A 162 7.36 2.67 -18.26
N GLY A 163 7.90 3.90 -18.18
CA GLY A 163 9.33 4.17 -18.20
C GLY A 163 9.76 5.04 -19.39
N SER A 164 8.99 5.00 -20.48
CA SER A 164 9.24 5.72 -21.74
C SER A 164 8.09 6.62 -22.16
N ASP A 165 6.84 6.12 -22.10
CA ASP A 165 5.66 6.78 -22.65
C ASP A 165 4.48 6.69 -21.68
N TRP A 166 3.47 7.53 -21.92
CA TRP A 166 2.19 7.49 -21.24
C TRP A 166 1.21 6.61 -22.01
N ILE A 167 0.86 5.46 -21.45
CA ILE A 167 -0.04 4.48 -22.08
C ILE A 167 -1.43 4.59 -21.44
N PRO A 168 -2.51 4.72 -22.23
CA PRO A 168 -3.87 4.67 -21.69
C PRO A 168 -4.18 3.33 -21.02
N ILE A 169 -4.77 3.38 -19.83
CA ILE A 169 -5.27 2.21 -19.10
C ILE A 169 -6.66 2.51 -18.52
N LEU A 170 -7.37 1.52 -17.99
CA LEU A 170 -8.70 1.68 -17.38
C LEU A 170 -9.71 2.35 -18.33
N GLN A 171 -9.60 2.00 -19.62
CA GLN A 171 -10.37 2.65 -20.68
C GLN A 171 -11.82 2.17 -20.72
N ASP A 172 -12.08 0.95 -20.27
CA ASP A 172 -13.43 0.38 -20.23
C ASP A 172 -13.91 0.14 -18.80
N ASP A 173 -15.23 0.03 -18.65
CA ASP A 173 -15.87 -0.19 -17.35
C ASP A 173 -15.50 -1.53 -16.73
N LYS A 174 -15.12 -2.53 -17.54
CA LYS A 174 -14.72 -3.84 -17.03
C LYS A 174 -13.38 -3.74 -16.30
N GLU A 175 -12.40 -3.01 -16.82
CA GLU A 175 -11.13 -2.76 -16.13
C GLU A 175 -11.36 -1.97 -14.84
N ARG A 176 -12.23 -0.95 -14.89
CA ARG A 176 -12.58 -0.14 -13.73
C ARG A 176 -13.26 -0.98 -12.66
N ASP A 177 -14.24 -1.80 -13.02
CA ASP A 177 -14.95 -2.68 -12.09
C ASP A 177 -14.05 -3.78 -11.53
N ALA A 178 -13.07 -4.25 -12.30
CA ALA A 178 -12.06 -5.19 -11.82
C ALA A 178 -11.19 -4.61 -10.68
N LEU A 179 -11.15 -3.29 -10.55
CA LEU A 179 -10.54 -2.60 -9.41
C LEU A 179 -11.59 -2.17 -8.37
N ARG A 180 -12.65 -1.47 -8.80
CA ARG A 180 -13.66 -0.86 -7.94
C ARG A 180 -14.34 -1.88 -7.03
N ILE A 181 -14.73 -3.04 -7.56
CA ILE A 181 -15.43 -4.08 -6.80
C ILE A 181 -14.54 -4.68 -5.71
N PRO A 182 -13.31 -5.16 -6.00
CA PRO A 182 -12.40 -5.63 -4.95
C PRO A 182 -12.06 -4.59 -3.90
N ILE A 183 -11.87 -3.33 -4.29
CA ILE A 183 -11.59 -2.26 -3.32
C ILE A 183 -12.79 -2.10 -2.37
N LYS A 184 -14.01 -2.00 -2.91
CA LYS A 184 -15.22 -1.86 -2.10
C LYS A 184 -15.43 -3.05 -1.17
N ASP A 185 -15.23 -4.27 -1.67
CA ASP A 185 -15.36 -5.49 -0.88
C ASP A 185 -14.30 -5.56 0.23
N PHE A 186 -13.07 -5.14 -0.06
CA PHE A 186 -11.98 -5.08 0.89
C PHE A 186 -12.25 -4.04 2.00
N LEU A 187 -12.64 -2.82 1.63
CA LEU A 187 -12.96 -1.76 2.60
C LEU A 187 -14.07 -2.20 3.56
N ARG A 188 -15.13 -2.82 3.02
CA ARG A 188 -16.19 -3.42 3.85
C ARG A 188 -15.66 -4.53 4.77
N LEU A 189 -14.75 -5.37 4.28
CA LEU A 189 -14.16 -6.46 5.06
C LEU A 189 -13.36 -5.94 6.26
N ILE A 190 -12.77 -4.75 6.19
CA ILE A 190 -12.06 -4.10 7.30
C ILE A 190 -12.90 -3.01 8.01
N ASN A 191 -14.22 -3.00 7.80
CA ASN A 191 -15.17 -2.03 8.37
C ASN A 191 -14.86 -0.54 8.07
N ILE A 192 -14.34 -0.24 6.89
CA ILE A 192 -14.21 1.13 6.39
C ILE A 192 -15.33 1.39 5.37
N GLU A 193 -16.07 2.48 5.56
CA GLU A 193 -17.08 2.91 4.61
C GLU A 193 -16.43 3.44 3.33
N ALA A 194 -16.84 2.91 2.18
CA ALA A 194 -16.30 3.32 0.88
C ALA A 194 -16.77 4.72 0.47
N ASP A 195 -17.95 5.14 0.93
CA ASP A 195 -18.60 6.41 0.59
C ASP A 195 -17.81 7.60 1.16
N GLY A 196 -17.04 7.41 2.24
CA GLY A 196 -16.13 8.44 2.79
C GLY A 196 -14.85 8.66 1.97
N LEU A 197 -14.65 7.91 0.89
CA LEU A 197 -13.53 8.06 -0.05
C LEU A 197 -13.97 8.61 -1.41
N GLU A 198 -15.27 8.83 -1.63
CA GLU A 198 -15.75 9.52 -2.83
C GLU A 198 -15.44 11.02 -2.66
N LYS A 199 -14.80 11.64 -3.66
CA LYS A 199 -14.60 13.10 -3.64
C LYS A 199 -15.91 13.75 -4.09
N ASP A 200 -16.44 14.65 -3.25
CA ASP A 200 -17.52 15.58 -3.61
C ASP A 200 -17.21 16.38 -4.88
#